data_AF-J3CEA3-F1
#
_entry.id   AF-J3CEA3-F1
#
_cell.length_a   1.000
_cell.length_b   1.000
_cell.length_c   1.000
_cell.angle_alpha   90.00
_cell.angle_beta   90.00
_cell.angle_gamma   90.00
#
_symmetry.space_group_name_H-M   'P 1'
#
loop_
_entity.id
_entity.type
_entity.pdbx_description
1 polymer ?
#
loop_
_entity_poly.entity_id
_entity_poly.type
_entity_poly.pdbx_seq_one_letter_code
_entity_poly.pdbx_strand_id
1 'polypeptide(L)'
;MENPDNIDRMTTLSQVMKTLSERGIQREFRMNGNCEMKFENSDKNYQPTDLTILKTYRFEGDSNPDDNAVLYVLKDTAGNLGMIIDSYGADSNYPGEEFDAFLRNIPIQESDEFNF
;
A
#
# COMPACT_ATOMS: atom_id res chain seq x y z
N MET A 1 10.82 -9.02 -26.61
CA MET A 1 11.93 -8.36 -25.90
C MET A 1 11.34 -7.04 -25.47
N GLU A 2 10.86 -6.98 -24.23
CA GLU A 2 10.06 -5.86 -23.75
C GLU A 2 10.98 -4.67 -23.48
N ASN A 3 10.62 -3.51 -24.03
CA ASN A 3 11.46 -2.33 -24.14
C ASN A 3 11.86 -1.76 -22.77
N PRO A 4 13.14 -1.37 -22.59
CA PRO A 4 13.52 -0.39 -21.57
C PRO A 4 13.12 1.01 -22.06
N ASP A 5 12.92 1.96 -21.16
CA ASP A 5 12.55 3.36 -21.45
C ASP A 5 11.12 3.62 -21.92
N ASN A 6 10.21 3.77 -20.94
CA ASN A 6 9.20 4.82 -21.01
C ASN A 6 9.13 5.53 -19.65
N ILE A 7 10.14 6.35 -19.39
CA ILE A 7 10.18 7.32 -18.29
C ILE A 7 9.40 8.55 -18.77
N ASP A 8 8.08 8.47 -18.84
CA ASP A 8 7.21 9.62 -19.10
C ASP A 8 6.10 9.68 -18.05
N ARG A 9 6.36 10.50 -17.02
CA ARG A 9 5.46 11.33 -16.21
C ARG A 9 4.00 10.87 -15.91
N MET A 10 3.77 9.58 -15.76
CA MET A 10 2.57 9.05 -15.10
C MET A 10 3.00 7.85 -14.27
N THR A 11 3.35 8.07 -13.01
CA THR A 11 3.72 6.98 -12.09
C THR A 11 2.49 6.11 -11.89
N THR A 12 2.37 5.03 -12.66
CA THR A 12 1.26 4.08 -12.55
C THR A 12 1.48 3.15 -11.36
N LEU A 13 0.40 2.52 -10.86
CA LEU A 13 0.48 1.54 -9.77
C LEU A 13 1.58 0.50 -10.04
N SER A 14 1.63 -0.03 -11.27
CA SER A 14 2.63 -1.01 -11.70
C SER A 14 4.07 -0.51 -11.59
N GLN A 15 4.33 0.77 -11.88
CA GLN A 15 5.67 1.35 -11.72
C GLN A 15 6.05 1.48 -10.25
N VAL A 16 5.16 2.00 -9.41
CA VAL A 16 5.42 2.14 -7.97
C VAL A 16 5.62 0.76 -7.34
N MET A 17 4.79 -0.23 -7.66
CA MET A 17 4.96 -1.61 -7.18
C MET A 17 6.31 -2.19 -7.60
N LYS A 18 6.77 -1.91 -8.83
CA LYS A 18 8.09 -2.35 -9.30
C LYS A 18 9.21 -1.68 -8.50
N THR A 19 9.17 -0.37 -8.30
CA THR A 19 10.16 0.36 -7.50
C THR A 19 10.18 -0.10 -6.05
N LEU A 20 9.01 -0.34 -5.45
CA LEU A 20 8.87 -0.92 -4.11
C LEU A 20 9.50 -2.31 -4.05
N SER A 21 9.23 -3.15 -5.06
CA SER A 21 9.82 -4.49 -5.18
C SER A 21 11.35 -4.44 -5.27
N GLU A 22 11.91 -3.50 -6.05
CA GLU A 22 13.36 -3.28 -6.15
C GLU A 22 13.97 -2.80 -4.83
N ARG A 23 13.22 -2.08 -3.99
CA ARG A 23 13.60 -1.72 -2.62
C ARG A 23 13.45 -2.87 -1.61
N GLY A 24 12.98 -4.04 -2.03
CA GLY A 24 12.71 -5.19 -1.15
C GLY A 24 11.33 -5.17 -0.49
N ILE A 25 10.46 -4.23 -0.88
CA ILE A 25 9.07 -4.10 -0.45
C ILE A 25 8.20 -4.89 -1.43
N GLN A 26 8.22 -6.21 -1.29
CA GLN A 26 7.46 -7.13 -2.15
C GLN A 26 6.18 -7.64 -1.46
N ARG A 27 6.01 -7.32 -0.17
CA ARG A 27 4.95 -7.88 0.66
C ARG A 27 3.88 -6.83 0.92
N GLU A 28 2.64 -7.24 0.78
CA GLU A 28 1.48 -6.41 1.11
C GLU A 28 0.93 -6.72 2.51
N PHE A 29 0.32 -5.72 3.14
CA PHE A 29 -0.49 -5.91 4.33
C PHE A 29 -1.97 -5.94 3.92
N ARG A 30 -2.66 -6.99 4.36
CA ARG A 30 -4.06 -7.26 4.05
C ARG A 30 -4.82 -7.49 5.35
N MET A 31 -5.95 -6.83 5.48
CA MET A 31 -6.83 -6.99 6.63
C MET A 31 -7.71 -8.23 6.41
N ASN A 32 -7.75 -9.13 7.39
CA ASN A 32 -8.68 -10.25 7.34
C ASN A 32 -10.08 -9.83 7.80
N GLY A 33 -11.07 -10.70 7.58
CA GLY A 33 -12.46 -10.48 8.04
C GLY A 33 -12.63 -10.34 9.56
N ASN A 34 -11.57 -10.59 10.34
CA ASN A 34 -11.51 -10.37 11.78
C ASN A 34 -10.93 -8.99 12.15
N CYS A 35 -10.68 -8.14 11.16
CA CYS A 35 -10.10 -6.80 11.35
C CYS A 35 -8.68 -6.83 11.89
N GLU A 36 -7.98 -7.89 11.54
CA GLU A 36 -6.60 -8.15 11.89
C GLU A 36 -5.73 -7.90 10.67
N MET A 37 -4.80 -6.97 10.79
CA MET A 37 -3.86 -6.70 9.71
C MET A 37 -2.80 -7.80 9.67
N LYS A 38 -2.77 -8.55 8.59
CA LYS A 38 -1.76 -9.60 8.36
C LYS A 38 -0.85 -9.20 7.22
N PHE A 39 0.40 -9.61 7.36
CA PHE A 39 1.37 -9.44 6.30
C PHE A 39 1.33 -10.64 5.37
N GLU A 40 1.50 -10.40 4.07
CA GLU A 40 1.44 -11.45 3.07
C GLU A 40 2.42 -12.59 3.42
N ASN A 41 1.93 -13.83 3.36
CA ASN A 41 2.65 -15.05 3.76
C ASN A 41 3.14 -15.05 5.23
N SER A 42 2.54 -14.26 6.11
CA SER A 42 2.82 -14.25 7.54
C SER A 42 1.56 -14.51 8.35
N ASP A 43 1.69 -15.31 9.40
CA ASP A 43 0.62 -15.48 10.39
C ASP A 43 0.69 -14.42 11.51
N LYS A 44 1.61 -13.46 11.39
CA LYS A 44 1.76 -12.36 12.34
C LYS A 44 0.65 -11.34 12.13
N ASN A 45 -0.05 -11.04 13.22
CA ASN A 45 -0.99 -9.92 13.29
C ASN A 45 -0.25 -8.65 13.67
N TYR A 46 -0.50 -7.58 12.93
CA TYR A 46 0.07 -6.26 13.15
C TYR A 46 -1.02 -5.36 13.74
N GLN A 47 -0.67 -4.64 14.80
CA GLN A 47 -1.53 -3.59 15.34
C GLN A 47 -1.21 -2.27 14.66
N PRO A 48 -2.14 -1.29 14.65
CA PRO A 48 -1.86 0.01 14.06
C PRO A 48 -0.68 0.70 14.76
N THR A 49 -0.45 0.43 16.04
CA THR A 49 0.70 0.92 16.81
C THR A 49 2.04 0.28 16.43
N ASP A 50 2.03 -0.91 15.82
CA ASP A 50 3.24 -1.58 15.33
C ASP A 50 3.63 -1.10 13.92
N LEU A 51 2.71 -0.44 13.23
CA LEU A 51 2.91 0.07 11.89
C LEU A 51 3.14 1.57 11.93
N THR A 52 3.77 2.08 10.89
CA THR A 52 3.95 3.52 10.70
C THR A 52 3.81 3.81 9.22
N ILE A 53 2.87 4.68 8.84
CA ILE A 53 2.69 5.09 7.44
C ILE A 53 3.85 6.02 7.09
N LEU A 54 4.67 5.57 6.14
CA LEU A 54 5.81 6.34 5.62
C LEU A 54 5.45 7.16 4.40
N LYS A 55 4.50 6.69 3.59
CA LYS A 55 4.04 7.40 2.38
C LYS A 55 2.69 6.89 1.92
N THR A 56 1.94 7.77 1.27
CA THR A 56 0.70 7.42 0.57
C THR A 56 0.80 7.82 -0.89
N TYR A 57 0.41 6.91 -1.78
CA TYR A 57 0.30 7.09 -3.22
C TYR A 57 -1.16 6.90 -3.61
N ARG A 58 -1.75 7.89 -4.26
CA ARG A 58 -3.10 7.77 -4.82
C ARG A 58 -2.97 7.65 -6.32
N PHE A 59 -3.50 6.58 -6.86
CA PHE A 59 -3.61 6.34 -8.29
C PHE A 59 -5.06 6.58 -8.68
N GLU A 60 -5.24 7.54 -9.58
CA GLU A 60 -6.53 7.82 -10.19
C GLU A 60 -6.47 7.28 -11.62
N GLY A 61 -7.33 6.32 -11.93
CA GLY A 61 -7.39 5.72 -13.25
C GLY A 61 -7.97 6.68 -14.27
N ASP A 62 -7.19 7.08 -15.28
CA ASP A 62 -7.66 8.01 -16.32
C ASP A 62 -8.77 7.40 -17.22
N SER A 63 -8.98 6.08 -17.17
CA SER A 63 -9.85 5.36 -18.13
C SER A 63 -10.90 4.42 -17.52
N ASN A 64 -10.79 4.01 -16.25
CA ASN A 64 -11.79 3.17 -15.59
C ASN A 64 -11.97 3.61 -14.13
N PRO A 65 -13.21 3.81 -13.64
CA PRO A 65 -13.47 4.10 -12.23
C PRO A 65 -13.12 2.93 -11.28
N ASP A 66 -12.88 1.74 -11.83
CA ASP A 66 -12.39 0.54 -11.13
C ASP A 66 -10.87 0.54 -10.91
N ASP A 67 -10.13 1.43 -11.58
CA ASP A 67 -8.67 1.49 -11.50
C ASP A 67 -8.17 2.46 -10.42
N ASN A 68 -9.08 2.98 -9.58
CA ASN A 68 -8.73 3.84 -8.47
C ASN A 68 -8.14 3.01 -7.33
N ALA A 69 -6.88 3.25 -7.01
CA ALA A 69 -6.19 2.55 -5.94
C ALA A 69 -5.37 3.51 -5.08
N VAL A 70 -5.33 3.24 -3.78
CA VAL A 70 -4.47 3.96 -2.84
C VAL A 70 -3.46 2.99 -2.28
N LEU A 71 -2.18 3.28 -2.47
CA LEU A 71 -1.08 2.50 -1.92
C LEU A 71 -0.49 3.24 -0.71
N TYR A 72 -0.52 2.60 0.45
CA TYR A 72 0.12 3.10 1.66
C TYR A 72 1.40 2.30 1.92
N VAL A 73 2.55 2.97 1.95
CA VAL A 73 3.81 2.35 2.36
C VAL A 73 3.91 2.44 3.87
N LEU A 74 4.11 1.30 4.53
CA LEU A 74 4.23 1.22 5.97
C LEU A 74 5.50 0.51 6.38
N LYS A 75 5.93 0.82 7.61
CA LYS A 75 7.04 0.18 8.28
C LYS A 75 6.60 -0.40 9.60
N ASP A 76 7.02 -1.63 9.86
CA ASP A 76 6.88 -2.30 11.15
C ASP A 76 7.96 -1.83 12.14
N THR A 77 7.70 -2.00 13.44
CA THR A 77 8.67 -1.73 14.51
C THR A 77 10.00 -2.48 14.35
N ALA A 78 10.02 -3.65 13.72
CA ALA A 78 11.26 -4.39 13.43
C ALA A 78 12.02 -3.86 12.19
N GLY A 79 11.49 -2.83 11.51
CA GLY A 79 12.07 -2.27 10.29
C GLY A 79 11.67 -2.99 9.01
N ASN A 80 10.72 -3.92 9.07
CA ASN A 80 10.13 -4.51 7.86
C ASN A 80 9.30 -3.45 7.14
N LEU A 81 9.50 -3.34 5.83
CA LEU A 81 8.70 -2.48 4.98
C LEU A 81 7.65 -3.31 4.26
N GLY A 82 6.44 -2.78 4.18
CA GLY A 82 5.34 -3.37 3.43
C GLY A 82 4.43 -2.29 2.86
N MET A 83 3.48 -2.71 2.05
CA MET A 83 2.54 -1.79 1.40
C MET A 83 1.10 -2.27 1.58
N ILE A 84 0.16 -1.37 1.72
CA ILE A 84 -1.27 -1.68 1.65
C ILE A 84 -1.77 -1.14 0.34
N ILE A 85 -2.46 -1.95 -0.44
CA ILE A 85 -3.12 -1.50 -1.67
C ILE A 85 -4.62 -1.58 -1.42
N ASP A 86 -5.23 -0.41 -1.48
CA ASP A 86 -6.65 -0.20 -1.28
C ASP A 86 -7.27 0.23 -2.61
N SER A 87 -7.76 -0.75 -3.37
CA SER A 87 -8.49 -0.52 -4.61
C SER A 87 -9.94 -0.16 -4.27
N TYR A 88 -10.24 1.14 -4.26
CA TYR A 88 -11.59 1.65 -4.00
C TYR A 88 -12.37 1.74 -5.32
N GLY A 89 -13.21 0.74 -5.56
CA GLY A 89 -14.10 0.62 -6.71
C GLY A 89 -15.49 0.09 -6.31
N ALA A 90 -16.31 -0.31 -7.29
CA ALA A 90 -17.64 -0.89 -7.04
C ALA A 90 -17.58 -2.18 -6.20
N ASP A 91 -16.43 -2.86 -6.23
CA ASP A 91 -16.10 -4.04 -5.41
C ASP A 91 -15.03 -3.63 -4.39
N SER A 92 -15.42 -2.84 -3.38
CA SER A 92 -14.52 -2.51 -2.27
C SER A 92 -14.16 -3.81 -1.54
N ASN A 93 -12.91 -4.25 -1.69
CA ASN A 93 -12.43 -5.52 -1.16
C ASN A 93 -12.34 -5.54 0.39
N TYR A 94 -12.50 -4.38 1.04
CA TYR A 94 -12.58 -4.23 2.49
C TYR A 94 -13.90 -3.56 2.90
N PRO A 95 -14.62 -4.08 3.91
CA PRO A 95 -15.73 -3.37 4.54
C PRO A 95 -15.17 -2.12 5.23
N GLY A 96 -15.34 -0.97 4.57
CA GLY A 96 -14.55 0.25 4.75
C GLY A 96 -14.66 1.01 6.08
N GLU A 97 -15.28 0.45 7.13
CA GLU A 97 -15.36 1.14 8.43
C GLU A 97 -14.20 0.73 9.36
N GLU A 98 -13.89 -0.57 9.44
CA GLU A 98 -12.82 -1.05 10.33
C GLU A 98 -11.43 -0.80 9.74
N PHE A 99 -11.29 -0.92 8.42
CA PHE A 99 -10.03 -0.62 7.73
C PHE A 99 -9.68 0.87 7.79
N ASP A 100 -10.67 1.76 7.59
CA ASP A 100 -10.48 3.21 7.73
C ASP A 100 -10.11 3.58 9.17
N ALA A 101 -10.80 2.98 10.15
CA ALA A 101 -10.46 3.14 11.56
C ALA A 101 -9.03 2.65 11.83
N PHE A 102 -8.63 1.50 11.30
CA PHE A 102 -7.27 0.96 11.47
C PHE A 102 -6.23 1.94 10.92
N LEU A 103 -6.37 2.37 9.65
CA LEU A 103 -5.47 3.33 9.01
C LEU A 103 -5.37 4.63 9.81
N ARG A 104 -6.49 5.16 10.31
CA ARG A 104 -6.53 6.38 11.13
C ARG A 104 -5.80 6.22 12.47
N ASN A 105 -5.72 4.99 13.01
CA ASN A 105 -4.98 4.71 14.23
C ASN A 105 -3.46 4.53 14.00
N ILE A 106 -3.02 4.32 12.75
CA ILE A 106 -1.59 4.17 12.44
C ILE A 106 -0.91 5.54 12.56
N PRO A 107 0.22 5.66 13.29
CA PRO A 107 1.01 6.87 13.27
C PRO A 107 1.54 7.15 11.86
N ILE A 108 1.33 8.37 11.38
CA ILE A 108 1.83 8.84 10.10
C ILE A 108 3.17 9.53 10.33
N GLN A 109 4.22 8.99 9.72
CA GLN A 109 5.56 9.55 9.73
C GLN A 109 6.06 9.63 8.28
N GLU A 110 5.56 10.62 7.56
CA GLU A 110 5.94 10.81 6.16
C GLU A 110 7.45 11.00 6.03
N SER A 111 8.06 10.15 5.18
CA SER A 111 9.49 10.18 4.90
C SER A 111 9.70 10.60 3.44
N ASP A 112 10.45 11.69 3.22
CA ASP A 112 10.88 12.13 1.89
C ASP A 112 11.74 11.09 1.14
N GLU A 113 12.30 10.11 1.86
CA GLU A 113 13.03 8.98 1.25
C GLU A 113 12.15 8.14 0.31
N PHE A 114 10.83 8.23 0.45
CA PHE A 114 9.83 7.59 -0.40
C PHE A 114 9.04 8.64 -1.18
N ASN A 115 9.63 9.76 -1.59
CA ASN A 115 9.07 10.59 -2.67
C ASN A 115 9.62 10.05 -4.00
N PHE A 116 8.77 9.40 -4.80
CA PHE A 116 9.08 8.95 -6.18
C PHE A 116 8.43 9.87 -7.20
#